data_AF-A0AAV3EVM7-F1
#
_entry.id   AF-A0AAV3EVM7-F1
#
_cell.length_a   1.000
_cell.length_b   1.000
_cell.length_c   1.000
_cell.angle_alpha   90.00
_cell.angle_beta   90.00
_cell.angle_gamma   90.00
#
_symmetry.space_group_name_H-M   'P 1'
#
loop_
_entity.id
_entity.type
_entity.pdbx_description
1 polymer ?
#
loop_
_entity_poly.entity_id
_entity_poly.type
_entity_poly.pdbx_seq_one_letter_code
_entity_poly.pdbx_strand_id
1 'polypeptide(L)'
;MIGDMNGAKAWDCYQAYINFIHYLPAAERYKEGFEDREQISNDFKTLTVDEKRAVIIDVMGIYPIPSREMIKLIGIHKRENGSYITPQLINNYHIKDLAEMVFESLLRCNEESDQVFF
;
A
#
# COMPACT_ATOMS: atom_id res chain seq x y z
N MET A 1 14.43 -1.59 -1.23
CA MET A 1 14.49 -1.42 0.24
C MET A 1 13.59 -0.26 0.58
N ILE A 2 12.56 -0.48 1.37
CA ILE A 2 11.73 0.63 1.86
C ILE A 2 12.56 1.61 2.70
N GLY A 3 12.35 2.90 2.48
CA GLY A 3 12.98 3.97 3.25
C GLY A 3 12.28 4.20 4.60
N ASP A 4 12.70 5.26 5.29
CA ASP A 4 12.12 5.63 6.57
C ASP A 4 10.72 6.21 6.37
N MET A 5 9.77 5.88 7.25
CA MET A 5 8.40 6.41 7.25
C MET A 5 8.34 7.82 7.84
N ASN A 6 9.17 8.74 7.32
CA ASN A 6 9.22 10.14 7.75
C ASN A 6 9.22 11.13 6.57
N GLY A 7 8.75 12.35 6.84
CA GLY A 7 8.76 13.45 5.87
C GLY A 7 7.73 13.33 4.73
N ALA A 8 7.88 14.19 3.72
CA ALA A 8 6.88 14.36 2.66
C ALA A 8 6.65 13.10 1.80
N LYS A 9 7.69 12.28 1.57
CA LYS A 9 7.56 11.03 0.81
C LYS A 9 6.74 9.98 1.56
N ALA A 10 6.93 9.86 2.88
CA ALA A 10 6.11 9.00 3.71
C ALA A 10 4.66 9.48 3.77
N TRP A 11 4.44 10.79 3.86
CA TRP A 11 3.10 11.36 3.76
C TRP A 11 2.41 11.04 2.44
N ASP A 12 3.09 11.21 1.31
CA ASP A 12 2.54 10.89 -0.02
C ASP A 12 2.22 9.40 -0.17
N CYS A 13 3.12 8.53 0.31
CA CYS A 13 2.90 7.09 0.35
C CYS A 13 1.69 6.73 1.22
N TYR A 14 1.57 7.35 2.39
CA TYR A 14 0.47 7.11 3.32
C TYR A 14 -0.88 7.61 2.77
N GLN A 15 -0.92 8.76 2.08
CA GLN A 15 -2.10 9.23 1.38
C GLN A 15 -2.55 8.26 0.27
N ALA A 16 -1.59 7.71 -0.49
CA ALA A 16 -1.89 6.68 -1.48
C ALA A 16 -2.43 5.39 -0.83
N TYR A 17 -1.89 5.01 0.33
CA TYR A 17 -2.41 3.92 1.14
C TYR A 17 -3.85 4.17 1.62
N ILE A 18 -4.16 5.34 2.19
CA ILE A 18 -5.54 5.70 2.61
C ILE A 18 -6.51 5.60 1.44
N ASN A 19 -6.13 6.14 0.27
CA ASN A 19 -6.95 6.05 -0.94
C ASN A 19 -7.18 4.61 -1.38
N PHE A 20 -6.18 3.74 -1.23
CA PHE A 20 -6.29 2.33 -1.57
C PHE A 20 -7.18 1.58 -0.58
N ILE A 21 -6.93 1.70 0.73
CA ILE A 21 -7.69 0.95 1.74
C ILE A 21 -9.16 1.36 1.82
N HIS A 22 -9.50 2.55 1.31
CA HIS A 22 -10.89 2.96 1.13
C HIS A 22 -11.72 1.91 0.38
N TYR A 23 -11.08 1.14 -0.51
CA TYR A 23 -11.70 0.12 -1.33
C TYR A 23 -11.58 -1.30 -0.75
N LEU A 24 -11.04 -1.48 0.47
CA LEU A 24 -11.04 -2.80 1.14
C LEU A 24 -12.40 -3.49 1.12
N PRO A 25 -13.55 -2.82 1.38
CA PRO A 25 -14.85 -3.49 1.36
C PRO A 25 -15.23 -4.13 0.01
N ALA A 26 -14.53 -3.80 -1.09
CA ALA A 26 -14.76 -4.41 -2.38
C ALA A 26 -14.15 -5.82 -2.50
N ALA A 27 -13.19 -6.19 -1.64
CA ALA A 27 -12.61 -7.52 -1.65
C ALA A 27 -13.67 -8.58 -1.32
N GLU A 28 -13.60 -9.73 -2.01
CA GLU A 28 -14.46 -10.90 -1.85
C GLU A 28 -14.59 -11.31 -0.39
N ARG A 29 -13.49 -11.27 0.37
CA ARG A 29 -13.45 -11.58 1.81
C ARG A 29 -14.47 -10.75 2.63
N TYR A 30 -14.73 -9.51 2.24
CA TYR A 30 -15.51 -8.55 3.02
C TYR A 30 -16.93 -8.35 2.50
N LYS A 31 -17.34 -9.08 1.46
CA LYS A 31 -18.69 -8.93 0.86
C LYS A 31 -19.81 -9.37 1.79
N GLU A 32 -19.54 -10.30 2.71
CA GLU A 32 -20.53 -10.85 3.63
C GLU A 32 -19.96 -10.88 5.06
N GLY A 33 -20.73 -10.39 6.04
CA GLY A 33 -20.41 -10.53 7.46
C GLY A 33 -19.68 -9.38 8.14
N PHE A 34 -19.39 -8.28 7.43
CA PHE A 34 -18.83 -7.06 8.01
C PHE A 34 -19.86 -5.92 7.97
N GLU A 35 -20.07 -5.27 9.11
CA GLU A 35 -21.12 -4.23 9.25
C GLU A 35 -20.62 -2.84 8.89
N ASP A 36 -19.33 -2.55 9.11
CA ASP A 36 -18.75 -1.24 8.84
C ASP A 36 -17.26 -1.29 8.43
N ARG A 37 -16.74 -0.12 8.03
CA ARG A 37 -15.35 0.06 7.57
C ARG A 37 -14.32 -0.10 8.68
N GLU A 38 -14.70 0.16 9.93
CA GLU A 38 -13.80 0.04 11.07
C GLU A 38 -13.52 -1.44 11.35
N GLN A 39 -14.55 -2.28 11.34
CA GLN A 39 -14.42 -3.74 11.46
C GLN A 39 -13.55 -4.33 10.33
N ILE A 40 -13.76 -3.90 9.09
CA ILE A 40 -12.95 -4.35 7.94
C ILE A 40 -11.49 -3.94 8.09
N SER A 41 -11.24 -2.69 8.50
CA SER A 41 -9.88 -2.19 8.74
C SER A 41 -9.18 -2.97 9.86
N ASN A 42 -9.91 -3.25 10.94
CA ASN A 42 -9.39 -4.02 12.08
C ASN A 42 -9.11 -5.48 11.71
N ASP A 43 -10.00 -6.17 10.97
CA ASP A 43 -9.71 -7.51 10.44
C ASP A 43 -8.46 -7.47 9.56
N PHE A 44 -8.41 -6.55 8.60
CA PHE A 44 -7.29 -6.43 7.68
C PHE A 44 -5.95 -6.28 8.43
N LYS A 45 -5.89 -5.49 9.50
CA LYS A 45 -4.69 -5.33 10.34
C LYS A 45 -4.22 -6.65 10.97
N THR A 46 -5.15 -7.51 11.39
CA THR A 46 -4.85 -8.78 12.06
C THR A 46 -4.45 -9.91 11.13
N LEU A 47 -4.65 -9.75 9.82
CA LEU A 47 -4.26 -10.73 8.82
C LEU A 47 -2.75 -10.95 8.75
N THR A 48 -2.35 -12.16 8.37
CA THR A 48 -0.97 -12.47 7.99
C THR A 48 -0.57 -11.70 6.72
N VAL A 49 0.74 -11.59 6.46
CA VAL A 49 1.26 -10.91 5.26
C VAL A 49 0.70 -11.54 3.97
N ASP A 50 0.59 -12.86 3.91
CA ASP A 50 0.08 -13.58 2.74
C ASP A 50 -1.42 -13.33 2.54
N GLU A 51 -2.20 -13.32 3.62
CA GLU A 51 -3.62 -12.98 3.57
C GLU A 51 -3.85 -11.52 3.16
N LYS A 52 -3.07 -10.58 3.71
CA LYS A 52 -3.10 -9.16 3.30
C LYS A 52 -2.79 -9.03 1.81
N ARG A 53 -1.79 -9.74 1.31
CA ARG A 53 -1.42 -9.74 -0.11
C ARG A 53 -2.57 -10.26 -0.98
N ALA A 54 -3.24 -11.33 -0.58
CA ALA A 54 -4.39 -11.86 -1.31
C ALA A 54 -5.54 -10.84 -1.39
N VAL A 55 -5.88 -10.19 -0.27
CA VAL A 55 -6.89 -9.12 -0.21
C VAL A 55 -6.49 -7.93 -1.10
N ILE A 56 -5.23 -7.48 -1.05
CA ILE A 56 -4.76 -6.37 -1.89
C ILE A 56 -4.89 -6.72 -3.38
N ILE A 57 -4.52 -7.94 -3.79
CA ILE A 57 -4.65 -8.39 -5.20
C ILE A 57 -6.12 -8.35 -5.64
N ASP A 58 -7.02 -8.82 -4.80
CA ASP A 58 -8.45 -8.84 -5.08
C ASP A 58 -9.01 -7.42 -5.24
N VAL A 59 -8.69 -6.51 -4.32
CA VAL A 59 -9.04 -5.08 -4.43
C VAL A 59 -8.46 -4.48 -5.71
N MET A 60 -7.21 -4.77 -6.06
CA MET A 60 -6.59 -4.27 -7.29
C MET A 60 -7.27 -4.76 -8.58
N GLY A 61 -7.92 -5.94 -8.55
CA GLY A 61 -8.72 -6.45 -9.65
C GLY A 61 -9.98 -5.63 -9.91
N ILE A 62 -10.51 -4.95 -8.89
CA ILE A 62 -11.72 -4.12 -8.95
C ILE A 62 -11.36 -2.64 -9.10
N TYR A 63 -10.38 -2.18 -8.32
CA TYR A 63 -9.88 -0.82 -8.29
C TYR A 63 -8.37 -0.79 -8.57
N PRO A 64 -7.98 -0.66 -9.85
CA PRO A 64 -6.57 -0.59 -10.23
C PRO A 64 -5.89 0.63 -9.61
N ILE A 65 -4.65 0.46 -9.13
CA ILE A 65 -3.84 1.57 -8.61
C ILE A 65 -3.41 2.46 -9.78
N PRO A 66 -3.85 3.74 -9.85
CA PRO A 66 -3.47 4.64 -10.94
C PRO A 66 -1.97 4.94 -10.88
N SER A 67 -1.36 5.24 -12.03
CA SER A 67 0.08 5.51 -12.13
C SER A 67 0.57 6.56 -11.13
N ARG A 68 -0.24 7.60 -10.87
CA ARG A 68 0.09 8.65 -9.89
C ARG A 68 0.21 8.12 -8.46
N GLU A 69 -0.70 7.24 -8.05
CA GLU A 69 -0.67 6.66 -6.70
C GLU A 69 0.44 5.60 -6.60
N MET A 70 0.67 4.82 -7.66
CA MET A 70 1.80 3.91 -7.75
C MET A 70 3.13 4.66 -7.55
N ILE A 71 3.33 5.80 -8.23
CA ILE A 71 4.53 6.65 -8.08
C ILE A 71 4.76 7.06 -6.62
N LYS A 72 3.69 7.43 -5.90
CA LYS A 72 3.79 7.82 -4.49
C LYS A 72 4.17 6.63 -3.61
N LEU A 73 3.52 5.47 -3.82
CA LEU A 73 3.78 4.24 -3.08
C LEU A 73 5.24 3.80 -3.26
N ILE A 74 5.78 3.83 -4.47
CA ILE A 74 7.18 3.43 -4.68
C ILE A 74 8.17 4.53 -4.28
N GLY A 75 7.73 5.78 -4.15
CA GLY A 75 8.58 6.95 -3.94
C GLY A 75 9.30 6.97 -2.59
N ILE A 76 8.87 6.14 -1.64
CA ILE A 76 9.52 5.91 -0.34
C ILE A 76 10.66 4.89 -0.40
N HIS A 77 10.75 4.09 -1.46
CA HIS A 77 11.81 3.11 -1.62
C HIS A 77 13.14 3.78 -1.97
N LYS A 78 14.21 3.20 -1.46
CA LYS A 78 15.59 3.60 -1.72
C LYS A 78 16.26 2.61 -2.68
N ARG A 79 17.07 3.15 -3.58
CA ARG A 79 18.02 2.41 -4.43
C ARG A 79 19.18 1.89 -3.60
N GLU A 80 20.01 1.02 -4.18
CA GLU A 80 21.21 0.47 -3.53
C GLU A 80 22.17 1.56 -3.02
N ASN A 81 22.25 2.69 -3.71
CA ASN A 81 23.07 3.84 -3.31
C ASN A 81 22.41 4.75 -2.24
N GLY A 82 21.29 4.31 -1.64
CA GLY A 82 20.59 5.01 -0.56
C GLY A 82 19.67 6.17 -1.01
N SER A 83 19.67 6.52 -2.29
CA SER A 83 18.78 7.58 -2.80
C SER A 83 17.37 7.08 -3.08
N TYR A 84 16.36 7.91 -2.81
CA TYR A 84 14.96 7.58 -3.09
C TYR A 84 14.70 7.38 -4.59
N ILE A 85 13.74 6.51 -4.91
CA ILE A 85 13.21 6.37 -6.26
C ILE A 85 12.48 7.66 -6.65
N THR A 86 12.74 8.11 -7.87
CA THR A 86 12.08 9.26 -8.49
C THR A 86 11.24 8.80 -9.68
N PRO A 87 10.23 9.58 -10.10
CA PRO A 87 9.36 9.22 -11.23
C PRO A 87 10.13 8.89 -12.52
N GLN A 88 11.26 9.55 -12.75
CA GLN A 88 12.10 9.35 -13.95
C GLN A 88 12.76 7.97 -13.99
N LEU A 89 12.91 7.31 -12.83
CA LEU A 89 13.63 6.05 -12.70
C LEU A 89 12.72 4.82 -12.77
N ILE A 90 11.40 5.01 -12.75
CA ILE A 90 10.40 3.93 -12.68
C ILE A 90 10.48 3.00 -13.88
N ASN A 91 10.71 3.56 -15.06
CA ASN A 91 10.82 2.80 -16.30
C ASN A 91 12.03 1.86 -16.33
N ASN A 92 12.94 1.94 -15.35
CA ASN A 92 14.10 1.05 -15.23
C ASN A 92 13.79 -0.21 -14.41
N TYR A 93 12.61 -0.31 -13.80
CA TYR A 93 12.22 -1.45 -12.97
C TYR A 93 11.36 -2.43 -13.75
N HIS A 94 11.53 -3.73 -13.50
CA HIS A 94 10.61 -4.72 -14.04
C HIS A 94 9.27 -4.65 -13.31
N ILE A 95 8.21 -5.09 -13.99
CA ILE A 95 6.86 -5.09 -13.41
C ILE A 95 6.78 -5.87 -12.10
N LYS A 96 7.57 -6.96 -11.98
CA LYS A 96 7.68 -7.74 -10.74
C LYS A 96 8.19 -6.88 -9.58
N ASP A 97 9.26 -6.12 -9.81
CA ASP A 97 9.87 -5.26 -8.78
C ASP A 97 8.92 -4.13 -8.38
N LEU A 98 8.24 -3.53 -9.36
CA LEU A 98 7.23 -2.50 -9.11
C LEU A 98 6.07 -3.03 -8.27
N ALA A 99 5.57 -4.24 -8.57
CA ALA A 99 4.52 -4.86 -7.81
C ALA A 99 4.97 -5.15 -6.37
N GLU A 100 6.16 -5.72 -6.17
CA GLU A 100 6.72 -6.00 -4.84
C GLU A 100 6.89 -4.72 -4.02
N MET A 101 7.42 -3.64 -4.61
CA MET A 101 7.55 -2.35 -3.92
C MET A 101 6.19 -1.75 -3.53
N VAL A 102 5.17 -1.87 -4.39
CA VAL A 102 3.80 -1.43 -4.06
C VAL A 102 3.25 -2.21 -2.88
N PHE A 103 3.38 -3.54 -2.86
CA PHE A 103 2.94 -4.36 -1.72
C PHE A 103 3.68 -3.98 -0.44
N GLU A 104 5.01 -3.87 -0.48
CA GLU A 104 5.83 -3.49 0.67
C GLU A 104 5.39 -2.14 1.24
N SER A 105 5.11 -1.16 0.39
CA SER A 105 4.62 0.16 0.81
C SER A 105 3.24 0.12 1.46
N LEU A 106 2.29 -0.63 0.88
CA LEU A 106 0.94 -0.78 1.43
C LEU A 106 0.96 -1.48 2.79
N LEU A 107 1.77 -2.55 2.92
CA LEU A 107 1.95 -3.27 4.18
C LEU A 107 2.61 -2.40 5.24
N ARG A 108 3.65 -1.66 4.87
CA ARG A 108 4.34 -0.75 5.79
C ARG A 108 3.42 0.36 6.28
N CYS A 109 2.61 0.95 5.41
CA CYS A 109 1.63 1.95 5.82
C CYS A 109 0.55 1.37 6.74
N ASN A 110 0.16 0.11 6.56
CA ASN A 110 -0.76 -0.57 7.46
C ASN A 110 -0.20 -0.72 8.88
N GLU A 111 1.10 -1.06 9.01
CA GLU A 111 1.79 -1.15 10.30
C GLU A 111 1.89 0.21 11.03
N GLU A 112 2.16 1.29 10.29
CA GLU A 112 2.31 2.63 10.88
C GLU A 112 0.97 3.34 11.13
N SER A 113 -0.12 2.87 10.50
CA SER A 113 -1.44 3.51 10.60
C SER A 113 -2.00 3.59 12.02
N ASP A 114 -1.57 2.68 12.90
CA ASP A 114 -1.94 2.65 14.31
C ASP A 114 -1.38 3.84 15.10
N GLN A 115 -0.35 4.52 14.59
CA GLN A 115 0.32 5.64 15.27
C GLN A 115 -0.15 7.03 14.83
N VAL A 116 -0.93 7.12 13.74
CA VAL A 116 -1.24 8.40 13.07
C VAL A 116 -2.64 8.92 13.39
N PHE A 117 -3.61 8.03 13.64
CA PHE A 117 -5.01 8.41 13.85
C PHE A 117 -5.61 7.92 15.18
N PHE A 118 -4.77 7.52 16.14
CA PHE A 118 -5.19 7.14 17.51
C PHE A 118 -4.29 7.78 18.56
#